data_AF-A0A1H0Q3K2-F1
#
_entry.id   AF-A0A1H0Q3K2-F1
#
_cell.length_a   1.000
_cell.length_b   1.000
_cell.length_c   1.000
_cell.angle_alpha   90.00
_cell.angle_beta   90.00
_cell.angle_gamma   90.00
#
_symmetry.space_group_name_H-M   'P 1'
#
loop_
_entity.id
_entity.type
_entity.pdbx_description
1 polymer ?
#
loop_
_entity_poly.entity_id
_entity_poly.type
_entity_poly.pdbx_seq_one_letter_code
_entity_poly.pdbx_strand_id
1 'polypeptide(L)'
;MHQSTTGRLTVRALLDKELRVPRVPSLESDCVQVAARPLARTLADLDAVLAEPVSGEAGWRLQVLVSALYHHAGASLPLTEELRARIQAAQAATAKE
;
A
#
# COMPACT_ATOMS: atom_id res chain seq x y z
N MET A 1 26.19 8.54 -14.03
CA MET A 1 25.58 7.23 -14.31
C MET A 1 24.51 6.97 -13.25
N HIS A 2 23.29 7.45 -13.46
CA HIS A 2 22.19 7.14 -12.54
C HIS A 2 21.65 5.78 -12.93
N GLN A 3 22.00 4.75 -12.14
CA GLN A 3 21.46 3.42 -12.33
C GLN A 3 19.95 3.49 -12.14
N SER A 4 19.21 3.45 -13.25
CA SER A 4 17.80 3.10 -13.30
C SER A 4 17.67 1.65 -12.87
N THR A 5 17.84 1.41 -11.57
CA THR A 5 17.31 0.20 -10.95
C THR A 5 15.81 0.37 -11.09
N THR A 6 15.20 -0.33 -12.06
CA THR A 6 13.76 -0.59 -12.10
C THR A 6 13.44 -1.46 -10.89
N GLY A 7 13.66 -0.92 -9.70
CA GLY A 7 13.39 -1.54 -8.41
C GLY A 7 11.89 -1.61 -8.32
N ARG A 8 11.36 -2.83 -8.47
CA ARG A 8 9.92 -3.09 -8.34
C ARG A 8 9.47 -2.50 -7.01
N LEU A 9 8.64 -1.46 -7.07
CA LEU A 9 8.13 -0.77 -5.89
C LEU A 9 7.36 -1.78 -5.02
N THR A 10 7.84 -2.03 -3.81
CA THR A 10 7.15 -2.89 -2.83
C THR A 10 6.14 -2.09 -2.01
N VAL A 11 5.24 -2.77 -1.28
CA VAL A 11 4.31 -2.07 -0.38
C VAL A 11 5.09 -1.33 0.71
N ARG A 12 6.11 -1.94 1.30
CA ARG A 12 6.96 -1.27 2.29
C ARG A 12 7.68 -0.06 1.69
N ALA A 13 8.26 -0.20 0.49
CA ALA A 13 8.87 0.94 -0.21
C ALA A 13 7.86 2.06 -0.52
N LEU A 14 6.59 1.75 -0.81
CA LEU A 14 5.52 2.75 -0.97
C LEU A 14 5.26 3.52 0.34
N LEU A 15 5.35 2.87 1.49
CA LEU A 15 5.14 3.50 2.80
C LEU A 15 6.33 4.35 3.25
N ASP A 16 7.55 3.90 2.99
CA ASP A 16 8.78 4.62 3.35
C ASP A 16 9.13 5.77 2.39
N LYS A 17 8.54 5.78 1.18
CA LYS A 17 8.85 6.79 0.16
C LYS A 17 8.40 8.18 0.61
N GLU A 18 9.25 9.17 0.38
CA GLU A 18 8.86 10.58 0.53
C GLU A 18 7.84 10.97 -0.56
N LEU A 19 6.72 11.57 -0.15
CA LEU A 19 5.68 12.03 -1.07
C LEU A 19 6.10 13.34 -1.72
N ARG A 20 6.28 13.30 -3.05
CA ARG A 20 6.54 14.50 -3.84
C ARG A 20 5.30 15.38 -3.91
N VAL A 21 5.48 16.69 -4.05
CA VAL A 21 4.37 17.63 -4.27
C VAL A 21 4.04 17.66 -5.78
N PRO A 22 2.76 17.48 -6.18
CA PRO A 22 1.58 17.25 -5.34
C PRO A 22 1.49 15.82 -4.79
N ARG A 23 1.19 15.68 -3.48
CA ARG A 23 1.24 14.41 -2.72
C ARG A 23 0.30 13.34 -3.27
N VAL A 24 -0.93 13.72 -3.63
CA VAL A 24 -1.99 12.76 -4.02
C VAL A 24 -1.71 12.13 -5.39
N PRO A 25 -1.49 12.88 -6.49
CA PRO A 25 -1.21 12.29 -7.79
C PRO A 25 0.09 11.45 -7.81
N SER A 26 1.09 11.85 -7.00
CA SER A 26 2.32 11.08 -6.84
C SER A 26 2.04 9.72 -6.18
N LEU A 27 1.22 9.71 -5.12
CA LEU A 27 0.86 8.47 -4.43
C LEU A 27 0.03 7.54 -5.31
N GLU A 28 -0.95 8.08 -6.05
CA GLU A 28 -1.77 7.27 -6.96
C GLU A 28 -0.91 6.58 -8.03
N SER A 29 0.01 7.34 -8.63
CA SER A 29 0.96 6.80 -9.63
C SER A 29 1.85 5.69 -9.06
N ASP A 30 2.27 5.82 -7.80
CA ASP A 30 3.04 4.81 -7.10
C ASP A 30 2.17 3.58 -6.74
N CYS A 31 0.93 3.78 -6.32
CA CYS A 31 -0.03 2.70 -6.04
C CYS A 31 -0.35 1.89 -7.31
N VAL A 32 -0.49 2.55 -8.46
CA VAL A 32 -0.68 1.87 -9.75
C VAL A 32 0.52 0.99 -10.10
N GLN A 33 1.75 1.46 -9.86
CA GLN A 33 2.96 0.66 -10.08
C GLN A 33 3.02 -0.56 -9.16
N VAL A 34 2.60 -0.43 -7.89
CA VAL A 34 2.48 -1.56 -6.97
C VAL A 34 1.37 -2.52 -7.41
N ALA A 35 0.23 -2.01 -7.87
CA ALA A 35 -0.90 -2.80 -8.33
C ALA A 35 -0.64 -3.56 -9.64
N ALA A 36 0.32 -3.09 -10.46
CA ALA A 36 0.78 -3.82 -11.65
C ALA A 36 1.60 -5.08 -11.32
N ARG A 37 1.99 -5.30 -10.05
CA ARG A 37 2.66 -6.53 -9.60
C ARG A 37 1.65 -7.67 -9.48
N PRO A 38 2.09 -8.94 -9.54
CA PRO A 38 1.21 -10.08 -9.27
C PRO A 38 0.50 -9.93 -7.92
N LEU A 39 -0.83 -10.01 -7.92
CA LEU A 39 -1.66 -9.77 -6.73
C LEU A 39 -1.18 -10.59 -5.52
N ALA A 40 -0.85 -11.87 -5.69
CA ALA A 40 -0.34 -12.72 -4.62
C ALA A 40 0.94 -12.17 -3.95
N ARG A 41 1.84 -11.52 -4.71
CA ARG A 41 3.04 -10.89 -4.14
C ARG A 41 2.70 -9.61 -3.38
N THR A 42 1.76 -8.82 -3.89
CA THR A 42 1.32 -7.61 -3.21
C THR A 42 0.58 -7.94 -1.92
N LEU A 43 -0.21 -9.02 -1.90
CA LEU A 43 -0.87 -9.52 -0.69
C LEU A 43 0.15 -10.00 0.36
N ALA A 44 1.18 -10.76 -0.05
CA ALA A 44 2.24 -11.17 0.87
C ALA A 44 2.99 -9.96 1.48
N ASP A 45 3.26 -8.91 0.69
CA ASP A 45 3.83 -7.67 1.21
C ASP A 45 2.87 -6.95 2.18
N LEU A 46 1.56 -6.92 1.87
CA LEU A 46 0.54 -6.35 2.74
C LEU A 46 0.44 -7.10 4.07
N ASP A 47 0.49 -8.43 4.04
CA ASP A 47 0.49 -9.26 5.24
C ASP A 47 1.67 -8.93 6.15
N ALA A 48 2.88 -8.80 5.58
CA ALA A 48 4.07 -8.43 6.33
C ALA A 48 3.96 -7.04 6.97
N VAL A 49 3.41 -6.06 6.25
CA VAL A 49 3.21 -4.70 6.76
C VAL A 49 2.13 -4.66 7.85
N LEU A 50 1.02 -5.37 7.67
CA LEU A 50 -0.11 -5.37 8.58
C LEU A 50 0.12 -6.23 9.84
N ALA A 51 1.25 -6.95 9.91
CA ALA A 51 1.70 -7.64 11.12
C ALA A 51 2.31 -6.68 12.15
N GLU A 52 2.61 -5.44 11.76
CA GLU A 52 3.16 -4.39 12.62
C GLU A 52 2.13 -3.26 12.83
N PRO A 53 2.26 -2.45 13.90
CA PRO A 53 1.46 -1.23 14.05
C PRO A 53 1.66 -0.29 12.86
N VAL A 54 0.55 0.26 12.35
CA VAL A 54 0.54 1.13 11.16
C VAL A 54 0.15 2.55 11.55
N SER A 55 1.01 3.52 11.21
CA SER A 55 0.73 4.94 11.46
C SER A 55 -0.48 5.46 10.67
N GLY A 56 -1.03 6.60 11.07
CA GLY A 56 -2.14 7.25 10.35
C GLY A 56 -1.84 7.51 8.87
N GLU A 57 -0.65 8.03 8.56
CA GLU A 57 -0.22 8.28 7.19
C GLU A 57 -0.02 6.99 6.40
N ALA A 58 0.62 5.98 7.01
CA ALA A 58 0.81 4.69 6.36
C ALA A 58 -0.53 4.01 6.04
N GLY A 59 -1.50 4.06 6.97
CA GLY A 59 -2.83 3.49 6.73
C GLY A 59 -3.59 4.24 5.65
N TRP A 60 -3.48 5.57 5.57
CA TRP A 60 -4.04 6.33 4.43
C TRP A 60 -3.44 5.88 3.09
N ARG A 61 -2.11 5.72 3.01
CA ARG A 61 -1.43 5.21 1.80
C ARG A 61 -1.90 3.81 1.43
N LEU A 62 -2.05 2.92 2.42
CA LEU A 62 -2.57 1.56 2.20
C LEU A 62 -4.02 1.56 1.68
N GLN A 63 -4.87 2.47 2.15
CA GLN A 63 -6.24 2.58 1.62
C GLN A 63 -6.27 3.00 0.14
N VAL A 64 -5.38 3.91 -0.27
CA VAL A 64 -5.23 4.28 -1.70
C VAL A 64 -4.74 3.08 -2.52
N LEU A 65 -3.78 2.31 -1.98
CA LEU A 65 -3.32 1.07 -2.62
C LEU A 65 -4.44 0.04 -2.77
N VAL A 66 -5.30 -0.16 -1.77
CA VAL A 66 -6.44 -1.09 -1.85
C VAL A 66 -7.39 -0.68 -2.98
N SER A 67 -7.67 0.61 -3.13
CA SER A 67 -8.46 1.11 -4.27
C SER A 67 -7.76 0.83 -5.60
N ALA A 68 -6.45 1.02 -5.70
CA ALA A 68 -5.69 0.69 -6.92
C ALA A 68 -5.72 -0.82 -7.23
N LEU A 69 -5.66 -1.70 -6.23
CA LEU A 69 -5.78 -3.14 -6.42
C LEU A 69 -7.15 -3.57 -6.94
N TYR A 70 -8.22 -2.92 -6.46
CA TYR A 70 -9.56 -3.14 -6.96
C TYR A 70 -9.68 -2.76 -8.45
N HIS A 71 -9.22 -1.56 -8.81
CA HIS A 71 -9.39 -1.02 -10.16
C HIS A 71 -8.41 -1.60 -11.21
N HIS A 72 -7.18 -1.94 -10.80
CA HIS A 72 -6.11 -2.29 -11.74
C HIS A 72 -5.60 -3.72 -11.62
N ALA A 73 -5.71 -4.34 -10.44
CA ALA A 73 -5.20 -5.69 -10.20
C ALA A 73 -6.31 -6.75 -10.14
N GLY A 74 -7.59 -6.35 -10.28
CA GLY A 74 -8.74 -7.25 -10.23
C GLY A 74 -8.99 -7.86 -8.85
N ALA A 75 -8.57 -7.19 -7.77
CA ALA A 75 -8.91 -7.64 -6.42
C ALA A 75 -10.44 -7.65 -6.24
N SER A 76 -10.97 -8.72 -5.65
CA SER A 76 -12.41 -8.84 -5.42
C SER A 76 -12.88 -7.87 -4.33
N LEU A 77 -14.16 -7.47 -4.39
CA LEU A 77 -14.74 -6.61 -3.36
C LEU A 77 -14.57 -7.20 -1.94
N PRO A 78 -14.87 -8.49 -1.67
CA PRO A 78 -14.65 -9.07 -0.34
C PRO A 78 -13.21 -8.99 0.14
N LEU A 79 -12.23 -9.20 -0.76
CA LEU A 79 -10.81 -9.08 -0.44
C LEU A 79 -10.45 -7.64 -0.06
N THR A 80 -10.99 -6.65 -0.77
CA THR A 80 -10.73 -5.24 -0.47
C THR A 80 -11.34 -4.80 0.85
N GLU A 81 -12.51 -5.34 1.22
CA GLU A 81 -13.16 -5.10 2.52
C GLU A 81 -12.34 -5.70 3.67
N GLU A 82 -11.87 -6.94 3.52
CA GLU A 82 -10.98 -7.59 4.49
C GLU A 82 -9.70 -6.77 4.71
N LEU A 83 -9.05 -6.34 3.62
CA LEU A 83 -7.84 -5.52 3.71
C LEU A 83 -8.10 -4.18 4.42
N ARG A 84 -9.23 -3.51 4.15
CA ARG A 84 -9.61 -2.26 4.84
C ARG A 84 -9.79 -2.48 6.33
N ALA A 85 -10.48 -3.56 6.73
CA ALA A 85 -10.67 -3.91 8.13
C ALA A 85 -9.33 -4.18 8.85
N ARG A 86 -8.41 -4.90 8.19
CA ARG A 86 -7.07 -5.18 8.73
C ARG A 86 -6.23 -3.92 8.88
N ILE A 87 -6.29 -2.99 7.92
CA ILE A 87 -5.63 -1.67 8.03
C ILE A 87 -6.16 -0.91 9.24
N GLN A 88 -7.48 -0.84 9.42
CA GLN A 88 -8.09 -0.15 10.56
C GLN A 88 -7.68 -0.78 11.89
N ALA A 89 -7.62 -2.11 11.98
CA ALA A 89 -7.15 -2.82 13.15
C ALA A 89 -5.69 -2.50 13.49
N ALA A 90 -4.80 -2.52 12.49
CA ALA A 90 -3.38 -2.17 12.66
C ALA A 90 -3.16 -0.70 13.05
N GLN A 91 -3.99 0.21 12.56
CA GLN A 91 -3.99 1.61 12.99
C GLN A 91 -4.46 1.78 14.44
N ALA A 92 -5.51 1.06 14.83
CA ALA A 92 -6.04 1.10 16.20
C ALA A 92 -5.05 0.52 17.23
N ALA A 93 -4.22 -0.46 16.84
CA ALA A 93 -3.15 -0.99 17.68
C ALA A 93 -2.10 0.08 18.02
N THR A 94 -1.75 0.92 17.04
CA THR A 94 -0.78 2.02 17.21
C THR A 94 -1.26 3.09 18.19
N ALA A 95 -2.57 3.32 18.29
CA ALA A 95 -3.14 4.36 19.17
C ALA A 95 -3.20 3.96 20.66
N LYS A 96 -2.87 2.70 20.99
CA LYS A 96 -2.89 2.17 22.37
C LYS A 96 -1.52 2.10 23.02
N GLU A 97 -0.45 2.41 22.28
CA GLU A 97 0.94 2.51 22.77
C GLU A 97 1.29 3.96 23.12
#